data_AF-A0A2E2EBP9-F1
#
_entry.id   AF-A0A2E2EBP9-F1
#
_cell.length_a   1.000
_cell.length_b   1.000
_cell.length_c   1.000
_cell.angle_alpha   90.00
_cell.angle_beta   90.00
_cell.angle_gamma   90.00
#
_symmetry.space_group_name_H-M   'P 1'
#
loop_
_entity.id
_entity.type
_entity.pdbx_description
1 polymer ?
#
loop_
_entity_poly.entity_id
_entity_poly.type
_entity_poly.pdbx_seq_one_letter_code
_entity_poly.pdbx_strand_id
1 'polypeptide(L)'
;MVKNIKIFYSYLNKKTKGLWWLFLILPLHFYLVTHVRNEGKELESKLNIHRTHYALTALVSKNLMNECNAFSSTFLDKQLAAQVKDSPHLNFYLTRQLKKSLGDLRFYHIFFKTYSESSKELFVESTGYLIENTESFRCFGLI
;
A
#
# COMPACT_ATOMS: atom_id res chain seq x y z
N MET A 1 27.11 -47.77 -47.34
CA MET A 1 26.79 -47.55 -45.90
C MET A 1 27.02 -46.11 -45.40
N VAL A 2 27.83 -45.27 -46.07
CA VAL A 2 28.24 -43.93 -45.59
C VAL A 2 27.21 -42.80 -45.83
N LYS A 3 26.32 -42.91 -46.83
CA LYS A 3 25.32 -41.86 -47.15
C LYS A 3 24.23 -41.69 -46.07
N ASN A 4 23.82 -42.76 -45.37
CA ASN A 4 22.76 -42.70 -44.36
C ASN A 4 23.19 -41.99 -43.07
N ILE A 5 24.49 -42.01 -42.73
CA ILE A 5 25.04 -41.35 -41.55
C ILE A 5 25.00 -39.83 -41.70
N LYS A 6 25.35 -39.29 -42.88
CA LYS A 6 25.30 -37.84 -43.14
C LYS A 6 23.89 -37.26 -43.03
N ILE A 7 22.88 -38.00 -43.51
CA ILE A 7 21.48 -37.59 -43.42
C ILE A 7 21.00 -37.64 -41.96
N PHE A 8 21.38 -38.69 -41.21
CA PHE A 8 21.05 -38.82 -39.79
C PHE A 8 21.66 -37.71 -38.93
N TYR A 9 22.94 -37.38 -39.14
CA TYR A 9 23.60 -36.26 -38.44
C TYR A 9 23.03 -34.89 -38.85
N SER A 10 22.67 -34.69 -40.12
CA SER A 10 22.00 -33.47 -40.58
C SER A 10 20.61 -33.31 -39.96
N TYR A 11 19.86 -34.41 -39.79
CA TYR A 11 18.53 -34.41 -39.17
C TYR A 11 18.62 -34.19 -37.66
N LEU A 12 19.56 -34.85 -36.98
CA LEU A 12 19.85 -34.64 -35.56
C LEU A 12 20.26 -33.19 -35.27
N ASN A 13 21.17 -32.61 -36.05
CA ASN A 13 21.66 -31.23 -35.83
C ASN A 13 20.57 -30.17 -36.03
N LYS A 14 19.57 -30.43 -36.89
CA LYS A 14 18.38 -29.56 -37.04
C LYS A 14 17.42 -29.68 -35.84
N LYS A 15 17.19 -30.89 -35.34
CA LYS A 15 16.33 -31.15 -34.18
C LYS A 15 16.95 -30.68 -32.86
N THR A 16 18.25 -30.87 -32.66
CA THR A 16 18.96 -30.46 -31.43
C THR A 16 19.09 -28.95 -31.30
N LYS A 17 19.27 -28.22 -32.41
CA LYS A 17 19.21 -26.75 -32.41
C LYS A 17 17.85 -26.25 -31.95
N GLY A 18 16.75 -26.81 -32.47
CA GLY A 18 15.39 -26.46 -32.02
C GLY A 18 15.14 -26.80 -30.55
N LEU A 19 15.68 -27.92 -30.05
CA LEU A 19 15.59 -28.30 -28.64
C LEU A 19 16.39 -27.36 -27.73
N TRP A 20 17.57 -26.91 -28.15
CA TRP A 20 18.38 -25.91 -27.43
C TRP A 20 17.68 -24.55 -27.33
N TRP A 21 16.99 -24.13 -28.41
CA TRP A 21 16.16 -22.93 -28.36
C TRP A 21 15.02 -23.07 -27.34
N LEU A 22 14.40 -24.25 -27.21
CA LEU A 22 13.40 -24.50 -26.16
C LEU A 22 13.99 -24.35 -24.75
N PHE A 23 15.21 -24.85 -24.51
CA PHE A 23 15.90 -24.69 -23.22
C PHE A 23 16.29 -23.24 -22.89
N LEU A 24 16.36 -22.34 -23.87
CA LEU A 24 16.58 -20.90 -23.66
C LEU A 24 15.27 -20.13 -23.54
N ILE A 25 14.28 -20.46 -24.36
CA ILE A 25 13.01 -19.74 -24.46
C ILE A 25 12.11 -20.05 -23.27
N LEU A 26 12.03 -21.30 -22.82
CA LEU A 26 11.19 -21.68 -21.66
C LEU A 26 11.57 -20.96 -20.37
N PRO A 27 12.85 -20.97 -19.92
CA PRO A 27 13.21 -20.27 -18.69
C PRO A 27 13.07 -18.76 -18.83
N LEU A 28 13.31 -18.19 -20.03
CA LEU A 28 13.04 -16.78 -20.28
C LEU A 28 11.54 -16.46 -20.14
N HIS A 29 10.66 -17.26 -20.72
CA HIS A 29 9.20 -17.09 -20.57
C HIS A 29 8.76 -17.28 -19.12
N PHE A 30 9.27 -18.29 -18.44
CA PHE A 30 8.96 -18.53 -17.03
C PHE A 30 9.43 -17.36 -16.16
N TYR A 31 10.63 -16.84 -16.39
CA TYR A 31 11.15 -15.65 -15.73
C TYR A 31 10.25 -14.44 -16.00
N LEU A 32 9.87 -14.19 -17.26
CA LEU A 32 9.06 -13.04 -17.62
C LEU A 32 7.66 -13.11 -16.99
N VAL A 33 7.02 -14.29 -17.03
CA VAL A 33 5.71 -14.53 -16.41
C VAL A 33 5.77 -14.35 -14.89
N THR A 34 6.79 -14.90 -14.24
CA THR A 34 6.95 -14.78 -12.79
C THR A 34 7.26 -13.35 -12.36
N HIS A 35 8.10 -12.64 -13.12
CA HIS A 35 8.42 -11.23 -12.88
C HIS A 35 7.17 -10.34 -12.99
N VAL A 36 6.46 -10.41 -14.11
CA VAL A 36 5.23 -9.63 -14.34
C VAL A 36 4.17 -9.95 -13.28
N ARG A 37 4.05 -11.22 -12.89
CA ARG A 37 3.13 -11.62 -11.80
C ARG A 37 3.52 -11.01 -10.45
N ASN A 38 4.81 -10.95 -10.15
CA ASN A 38 5.29 -10.39 -8.89
C ASN A 38 5.11 -8.86 -8.85
N GLU A 39 5.45 -8.16 -9.92
CA GLU A 39 5.19 -6.72 -10.04
C GLU A 39 3.69 -6.41 -9.97
N GLY A 40 2.85 -7.23 -10.61
CA GLY A 40 1.39 -7.10 -10.54
C GLY A 40 0.87 -7.20 -9.11
N LYS A 41 1.36 -8.17 -8.34
CA LYS A 41 1.02 -8.31 -6.91
C LYS A 41 1.50 -7.13 -6.07
N GLU A 42 2.70 -6.62 -6.33
CA GLU A 42 3.22 -5.46 -5.62
C GLU A 42 2.37 -4.21 -5.90
N LEU A 43 2.02 -3.98 -7.17
CA LEU A 43 1.16 -2.88 -7.58
C LEU A 43 -0.24 -2.99 -6.98
N GLU A 44 -0.83 -4.18 -7.00
CA GLU A 44 -2.13 -4.44 -6.38
C GLU A 44 -2.11 -4.14 -4.87
N SER A 45 -1.05 -4.57 -4.17
CA SER A 45 -0.84 -4.26 -2.75
C SER A 45 -0.74 -2.75 -2.49
N LYS A 46 0.07 -2.03 -3.27
CA LYS A 46 0.19 -0.57 -3.22
C LYS A 46 -1.18 0.10 -3.40
N LEU A 47 -1.91 -0.30 -4.42
CA LEU A 47 -3.23 0.26 -4.74
C LEU A 47 -4.24 -0.01 -3.62
N ASN A 48 -4.21 -1.20 -3.02
CA ASN A 48 -5.08 -1.55 -1.91
C ASN A 48 -4.82 -0.67 -0.69
N ILE A 49 -3.55 -0.44 -0.34
CA ILE A 49 -3.18 0.46 0.76
C ILE A 49 -3.68 1.88 0.49
N HIS A 50 -3.50 2.41 -0.73
CA HIS A 50 -4.01 3.73 -1.10
C HIS A 50 -5.53 3.83 -0.96
N ARG A 51 -6.27 2.87 -1.51
CA ARG A 51 -7.75 2.86 -1.44
C ARG A 51 -8.23 2.83 0.01
N THR A 52 -7.66 1.94 0.81
CA THR A 52 -7.97 1.84 2.24
C THR A 52 -7.62 3.14 2.96
N HIS A 53 -6.43 3.70 2.72
CA HIS A 53 -6.01 4.97 3.31
C HIS A 53 -6.99 6.11 3.01
N TYR A 54 -7.44 6.27 1.76
CA TYR A 54 -8.39 7.32 1.40
C TYR A 54 -9.77 7.11 2.05
N ALA A 55 -10.25 5.87 2.11
CA ALA A 55 -11.50 5.54 2.79
C ALA A 55 -11.44 5.89 4.28
N LEU A 56 -10.33 5.55 4.95
CA LEU A 56 -10.11 5.89 6.35
C LEU A 56 -9.93 7.39 6.55
N THR A 57 -9.23 8.09 5.65
CA THR A 57 -9.03 9.54 5.72
C THR A 57 -10.36 10.29 5.66
N ALA A 58 -11.29 9.87 4.79
CA ALA A 58 -12.63 10.44 4.73
C ALA A 58 -13.39 10.26 6.07
N LEU A 59 -13.23 9.10 6.72
CA LEU A 59 -13.81 8.82 8.03
C LEU A 59 -13.18 9.69 9.13
N VAL A 60 -11.86 9.83 9.13
CA VAL A 60 -11.14 10.71 10.06
C VAL A 60 -11.60 12.16 9.88
N SER A 61 -11.64 12.66 8.64
CA SER A 61 -12.09 14.02 8.31
C SER A 61 -13.51 14.30 8.84
N LYS A 62 -14.45 13.38 8.63
CA LYS A 62 -15.82 13.50 9.17
C LYS A 62 -15.84 13.61 10.70
N ASN A 63 -14.97 12.89 11.40
CA ASN A 63 -14.93 12.94 12.87
C ASN A 63 -14.21 14.20 13.37
N LEU A 64 -13.17 14.66 12.68
CA LEU A 64 -12.45 15.90 13.00
C LEU A 64 -13.31 17.17 12.87
N MET A 65 -14.32 17.15 11.99
CA MET A 65 -15.27 18.25 11.86
C MET A 65 -16.27 18.33 13.02
N ASN A 66 -16.50 17.23 13.74
CA ASN A 66 -17.61 17.11 14.69
C ASN A 66 -17.14 17.06 16.16
N GLU A 67 -15.94 16.56 16.44
CA GLU A 67 -15.50 16.35 17.83
C GLU A 67 -13.99 16.50 18.04
N CYS A 68 -13.60 17.01 19.20
CA CYS A 68 -12.18 17.16 19.59
C CYS A 68 -11.58 15.85 20.07
N ASN A 69 -12.46 14.87 20.27
CA ASN A 69 -12.18 13.54 20.76
C ASN A 69 -11.76 12.56 19.66
N ALA A 70 -11.56 13.02 18.41
CA ALA A 70 -10.93 12.19 17.38
C ALA A 70 -9.58 11.60 17.83
N PHE A 71 -8.91 12.20 18.81
CA PHE A 71 -7.64 11.73 19.38
C PHE A 71 -7.74 11.13 20.79
N SER A 72 -8.92 11.15 21.42
CA SER A 72 -9.12 10.63 22.79
C SER A 72 -10.09 9.44 22.85
N SER A 73 -10.80 9.16 21.76
CA SER A 73 -11.84 8.14 21.73
C SER A 73 -11.32 6.79 21.25
N THR A 74 -11.63 5.75 22.04
CA THR A 74 -11.61 4.35 21.60
C THR A 74 -12.56 4.11 20.41
N PHE A 75 -13.45 5.05 20.12
CA PHE A 75 -14.48 4.95 19.10
C PHE A 75 -13.90 5.10 17.69
N LEU A 76 -13.08 6.13 17.44
CA LEU A 76 -12.42 6.29 16.14
C LEU A 76 -11.50 5.09 15.85
N ASP A 77 -10.71 4.68 16.84
CA ASP A 77 -9.84 3.50 16.72
C ASP A 77 -10.64 2.23 16.41
N LYS A 78 -11.79 2.01 17.07
CA LYS A 78 -12.68 0.88 16.78
C LYS A 78 -13.29 0.96 15.38
N GLN A 79 -13.68 2.14 14.90
CA GLN A 79 -14.19 2.30 13.54
C GLN A 79 -13.13 2.03 12.49
N LEU A 80 -11.93 2.59 12.68
CA LEU A 80 -10.79 2.37 11.79
C LEU A 80 -10.41 0.87 11.79
N ALA A 81 -10.36 0.23 12.97
CA ALA A 81 -10.10 -1.20 13.09
C ALA A 81 -11.18 -2.07 12.40
N ALA A 82 -12.45 -1.68 12.48
CA ALA A 82 -13.54 -2.38 11.79
C ALA A 82 -13.39 -2.29 10.26
N GLN A 83 -12.96 -1.14 9.74
CA GLN A 83 -12.74 -0.92 8.30
C GLN A 83 -11.55 -1.72 7.74
N VAL A 84 -10.55 -2.03 8.57
CA VAL A 84 -9.38 -2.83 8.16
C VAL A 84 -9.43 -4.29 8.60
N LYS A 85 -10.56 -4.76 9.15
CA LYS A 85 -10.70 -6.12 9.67
C LYS A 85 -10.35 -7.20 8.65
N ASP A 86 -10.70 -6.97 7.38
CA ASP A 86 -10.42 -7.90 6.28
C ASP A 86 -8.99 -7.75 5.72
N SER A 87 -8.17 -6.89 6.31
CA SER A 87 -6.79 -6.61 5.92
C SER A 87 -5.88 -6.55 7.15
N PRO A 88 -5.66 -7.67 7.87
CA PRO A 88 -4.96 -7.71 9.16
C PRO A 88 -3.48 -7.29 9.08
N HIS A 89 -2.92 -7.19 7.88
CA HIS A 89 -1.55 -6.73 7.64
C HIS A 89 -1.44 -5.21 7.52
N LEU A 90 -2.56 -4.49 7.53
CA LEU A 90 -2.61 -3.04 7.47
C LEU A 90 -2.81 -2.47 8.87
N ASN A 91 -1.96 -1.50 9.19
CA ASN A 91 -2.05 -0.72 10.41
C ASN A 91 -2.18 0.76 10.07
N PHE A 92 -2.65 1.52 11.05
CA PHE A 92 -2.82 2.94 10.93
C PHE A 92 -2.37 3.65 12.20
N TYR A 93 -1.92 4.90 12.05
CA TYR A 93 -1.73 5.79 13.18
C TYR A 93 -2.27 7.17 12.84
N LEU A 94 -2.93 7.78 13.81
CA LEU A 94 -3.38 9.16 13.77
C LEU A 94 -2.71 9.91 14.93
N THR A 95 -1.95 10.95 14.62
CA THR A 95 -1.27 11.76 15.64
C THR A 95 -1.42 13.24 15.34
N ARG A 96 -1.24 14.07 16.37
CA ARG A 96 -1.27 15.52 16.26
C ARG A 96 -0.07 16.13 16.96
N GLN A 97 0.47 17.19 16.36
CA GLN A 97 1.58 17.95 16.91
C GLN A 97 1.16 19.41 17.07
N LEU A 98 1.27 19.96 18.28
CA LEU A 98 1.02 21.37 18.53
C LEU A 98 2.05 22.22 17.78
N LYS A 99 1.59 23.16 16.96
CA LYS A 99 2.44 24.09 16.21
C LYS A 99 2.44 25.48 16.81
N LYS A 100 1.28 25.94 17.29
CA LYS A 100 1.12 27.29 17.83
C LYS A 100 -0.02 27.34 18.84
N SER A 101 0.11 28.24 19.82
CA SER A 101 -0.98 28.64 20.71
C SER A 101 -1.19 30.15 20.60
N LEU A 102 -2.45 30.59 20.65
CA LEU A 102 -2.85 32.00 20.66
C LEU A 102 -4.04 32.19 21.59
N GLY A 103 -3.79 32.64 22.83
CA GLY A 103 -4.80 32.63 23.88
C GLY A 103 -5.34 31.21 24.07
N ASP A 104 -6.67 31.08 24.06
CA ASP A 104 -7.38 29.79 24.20
C ASP A 104 -7.42 28.95 22.91
N LEU A 105 -6.79 29.42 21.83
CA LEU A 105 -6.70 28.66 20.59
C LEU A 105 -5.39 27.87 20.49
N ARG A 106 -5.49 26.58 20.22
CA ARG A 106 -4.38 25.67 19.93
C ARG A 106 -4.46 25.19 18.49
N PHE A 107 -3.36 25.34 17.77
CA PHE A 107 -3.23 24.95 16.36
C PHE A 107 -2.32 23.73 16.27
N TYR A 108 -2.86 22.62 15.80
CA TYR A 108 -2.12 21.38 15.62
C TYR A 108 -1.99 21.04 14.14
N HIS A 109 -0.88 20.40 13.82
CA HIS A 109 -0.72 19.65 12.57
C HIS A 109 -1.07 18.20 12.83
N ILE A 110 -1.89 17.61 11.96
CA ILE A 110 -2.34 16.22 12.04
C ILE A 110 -1.54 15.40 11.05
N PHE A 111 -1.17 14.19 11.45
CA PHE A 111 -0.57 13.18 10.59
C PHE A 111 -1.40 11.91 10.69
N PHE A 112 -1.90 11.45 9.56
CA PHE A 112 -2.58 10.17 9.44
C PHE A 112 -1.81 9.29 8.48
N LYS A 113 -1.40 8.12 8.94
CA LYS A 113 -0.63 7.18 8.11
C LYS A 113 -1.24 5.81 8.16
N THR A 114 -1.28 5.17 6.99
CA THR A 114 -1.61 3.75 6.84
C THR A 114 -0.37 3.05 6.28
N TYR A 115 -0.01 1.92 6.86
CA TYR A 115 1.18 1.18 6.47
C TYR A 115 0.93 -0.32 6.57
N SER A 116 1.71 -1.10 5.83
CA SER A 116 1.68 -2.55 5.95
C SER A 116 2.88 -3.06 6.74
N GLU A 117 2.65 -3.91 7.74
CA GLU A 117 3.76 -4.52 8.50
C GLU A 117 4.62 -5.47 7.66
N SER A 118 4.01 -6.09 6.65
CA SER A 118 4.72 -7.00 5.74
C SER A 118 5.67 -6.28 4.78
N SER A 119 5.51 -4.96 4.62
CA SER A 119 6.34 -4.14 3.75
C SER A 119 6.63 -2.80 4.41
N LYS A 120 7.77 -2.72 5.10
CA LYS A 120 8.23 -1.52 5.83
C LYS A 120 8.32 -0.26 4.98
N GLU A 121 8.35 -0.39 3.66
CA GLU A 121 8.44 0.72 2.69
C GLU A 121 7.07 1.16 2.15
N LEU A 122 6.02 0.37 2.33
CA LEU A 122 4.69 0.69 1.84
C LEU A 122 3.87 1.40 2.91
N PHE A 123 3.91 2.73 2.85
CA PHE A 123 3.00 3.58 3.62
C PHE A 123 2.42 4.69 2.78
N VAL A 124 1.23 5.13 3.18
CA VAL A 124 0.56 6.31 2.65
C VAL A 124 0.28 7.22 3.83
N GLU A 125 0.60 8.50 3.67
CA GLU A 125 0.42 9.52 4.69
C GLU A 125 -0.41 10.67 4.14
N SER A 126 -1.38 11.11 4.94
CA SER A 126 -2.15 12.34 4.76
C SER A 126 -1.88 13.27 5.94
N THR A 127 -1.87 14.57 5.67
CA THR A 127 -1.61 15.60 6.67
C THR A 127 -2.73 16.62 6.69
N GLY A 128 -2.96 17.20 7.87
CA GLY A 128 -4.10 18.07 8.08
C GLY A 128 -3.86 19.06 9.21
N TYR A 129 -4.88 19.83 9.54
CA TYR A 129 -4.84 20.81 10.61
C TYR A 129 -6.01 20.62 11.56
N LEU A 130 -5.76 20.83 12.84
CA LEU A 130 -6.79 20.90 13.88
C LEU A 130 -6.64 22.22 14.62
N ILE A 131 -7.73 22.94 14.76
CA ILE A 131 -7.83 24.08 15.67
C ILE A 131 -8.71 23.64 16.83
N GLU A 132 -8.24 23.85 18.05
CA GLU A 132 -8.96 23.57 19.29
C GLU A 132 -9.08 24.86 20.09
N ASN A 133 -10.28 25.17 20.55
CA ASN A 133 -10.52 26.20 21.55
C ASN A 133 -10.61 25.52 22.92
N THR A 134 -9.66 25.81 23.81
CA THR A 134 -9.52 25.15 25.11
C THR A 134 -10.55 25.59 26.14
N GLU A 135 -11.20 26.74 25.92
CA GLU A 135 -12.24 27.25 26.82
C GLU A 135 -13.61 26.62 26.52
N SER A 136 -13.98 26.59 25.24
CA SER A 136 -15.26 26.05 24.77
C SER A 136 -15.24 24.55 24.47
N PHE A 137 -14.05 23.93 24.50
CA PHE A 137 -13.83 22.52 24.08
C PHE A 137 -14.36 22.22 22.68
N ARG A 138 -14.38 23.24 21.81
CA ARG A 138 -14.73 23.11 20.40
C ARG A 138 -13.49 23.01 19.55
N CYS A 139 -13.63 22.37 18.41
CA CYS A 139 -12.54 22.22 17.47
C CYS A 139 -13.08 22.08 16.07
N PHE A 140 -12.17 22.32 15.15
CA PHE A 140 -12.40 22.21 13.74
C PHE A 140 -11.14 21.65 13.13
N GLY A 141 -11.25 20.47 12.52
CA GLY A 141 -10.13 19.81 11.86
C GLY A 141 -10.46 19.42 10.43
N LEU A 142 -9.42 19.41 9.60
CA LEU A 142 -9.44 19.03 8.20
C LEU A 142 -8.20 18.18 7.91
N ILE A 143 -8.36 17.14 7.09
CA ILE A 143 -7.32 16.26 6.58
C ILE A 143 -7.70 15.78 5.19
#